data_AF-A0A8B9VQD1-F1
#
_entry.id   AF-A0A8B9VQD1-F1
#
_cell.length_a   1.000
_cell.length_b   1.000
_cell.length_c   1.000
_cell.angle_alpha   90.00
_cell.angle_beta   90.00
_cell.angle_gamma   90.00
#
_symmetry.space_group_name_H-M   'P 1'
#
loop_
_entity.id
_entity.type
_entity.pdbx_description
1 polymer ?
#
loop_
_entity_poly.entity_id
_entity_poly.type
_entity_poly.pdbx_seq_one_letter_code
_entity_poly.pdbx_strand_id
1 'polypeptide(L)'
;MRAALQSSDARCLALQVGLRKSHANHKEEGTCFIGSKRQLTQDNSQTKCLQSVLKEVELIRSSRDGQIEEAIRFNQELERELKSSQEALVNLEDCNRNLKREQAEMRKKVEEARHAVLNSLGKVKELEVKANEVPHLQIYIQQLESELQHYRSGFVKFQLPSGSSPEQKDAAASPDGRYCSSLVQQDRRSPTGEAGISENDDQLFRSVEGQAASDEEEEKWAGDQQSQAAQVKKILAKLPCCGSGCDEKLQKKLMSYLEITDADGSETVPAELEERITQLTEQLELKGHEVKKLETNMEEMKGPLLTELQQKVEETEMLKMELQMLETERVRLSLVEEKLMDVLQLLQQLRDLNISKRALGKILLSTLESCRDPQHGKAHLFEVLDTLYQELTACELLQSQPLEKAQSCQSLSNPLVISC
;
A
#
# COMPACT_ATOMS: atom_id res chain seq x y z
N MET A 1 -8.92 40.27 15.64
CA MET A 1 -10.17 40.78 16.24
C MET A 1 -11.14 39.66 16.62
N ARG A 2 -11.49 38.75 15.70
CA ARG A 2 -12.36 37.59 15.98
C ARG A 2 -11.78 36.63 17.05
N ALA A 3 -10.47 36.37 17.00
CA ALA A 3 -9.76 35.58 18.03
C ALA A 3 -9.71 36.24 19.42
N ALA A 4 -9.67 37.58 19.48
CA ALA A 4 -9.66 38.32 20.76
C ALA A 4 -11.02 38.28 21.48
N LEU A 5 -12.11 38.00 20.76
CA LEU A 5 -13.46 37.82 21.31
C LEU A 5 -13.74 36.39 21.79
N GLN A 6 -12.88 35.42 21.46
CA GLN A 6 -13.02 34.01 21.85
C GLN A 6 -12.06 33.61 22.99
N SER A 7 -11.20 34.52 23.43
CA SER A 7 -10.31 34.30 24.57
C SER A 7 -11.10 34.01 25.85
N SER A 8 -10.53 33.21 26.75
CA SER A 8 -11.15 32.89 28.05
C SER A 8 -11.48 34.14 28.86
N ASP A 9 -10.64 35.17 28.75
CA ASP A 9 -10.79 36.45 29.46
C ASP A 9 -12.02 37.22 28.96
N ALA A 10 -12.27 37.23 27.64
CA ALA A 10 -13.46 37.83 27.05
C ALA A 10 -14.74 37.10 27.49
N ARG A 11 -14.70 35.76 27.58
CA ARG A 11 -15.81 34.94 28.09
C ARG A 11 -16.08 35.18 29.58
N CYS A 12 -15.04 35.32 30.39
CA CYS A 12 -15.14 35.61 31.82
C CYS A 12 -15.73 37.01 32.09
N LEU A 13 -15.29 38.01 31.32
CA LEU A 13 -15.86 39.37 31.38
C LEU A 13 -17.32 39.40 30.92
N ALA A 14 -17.68 38.66 29.86
CA ALA A 14 -19.06 38.56 29.39
C ALA A 14 -19.99 37.92 30.46
N LEU A 15 -19.52 36.88 31.15
CA LEU A 15 -20.22 36.28 32.29
C LEU A 15 -20.37 37.26 33.46
N GLN A 16 -19.32 38.02 33.80
CA GLN A 16 -19.35 39.00 34.88
C GLN A 16 -20.34 40.15 34.58
N VAL A 17 -20.39 40.62 33.34
CA VAL A 17 -21.35 41.64 32.89
C VAL A 17 -22.77 41.08 32.84
N GLY A 18 -22.95 39.83 32.39
CA GLY A 18 -24.23 39.14 32.39
C GLY A 18 -24.82 38.98 33.80
N LEU A 19 -23.99 38.56 34.77
CA LEU A 19 -24.38 38.44 36.17
C LEU A 19 -24.72 39.81 36.77
N ARG A 20 -23.91 40.85 36.53
CA ARG A 20 -24.21 42.21 37.01
C ARG A 20 -25.50 42.78 36.41
N LYS A 21 -25.78 42.51 35.12
CA LYS A 21 -27.03 42.91 34.46
C LYS A 21 -28.25 42.16 35.04
N SER A 22 -28.10 40.88 35.35
CA SER A 22 -29.16 40.11 36.03
C SER A 22 -29.46 40.64 37.43
N HIS A 23 -28.43 41.04 38.19
CA HIS A 23 -28.61 41.63 39.52
C HIS A 23 -29.15 43.06 39.49
N ALA A 24 -28.88 43.84 38.44
CA ALA A 24 -29.44 45.17 38.25
C ALA A 24 -30.94 45.14 37.90
N ASN A 25 -31.39 44.11 37.17
CA ASN A 25 -32.79 43.93 36.79
C ASN A 25 -33.68 43.35 37.92
N HIS A 26 -33.09 42.95 39.06
CA HIS A 26 -33.82 42.42 40.22
C HIS A 26 -34.15 43.47 41.29
N LYS A 27 -33.97 44.77 41.00
CA LYS A 27 -34.21 45.84 42.00
C LYS A 27 -35.60 46.50 41.97
N GLU A 28 -36.50 46.16 41.05
CA GLU A 28 -37.77 46.91 40.91
C GLU A 28 -39.08 46.12 40.96
N GLU A 29 -39.12 44.80 41.18
CA GLU A 29 -40.41 44.11 41.36
C GLU A 29 -40.40 43.16 42.55
N GLY A 30 -41.19 43.50 43.57
CA GLY A 30 -41.54 42.59 44.67
C GLY A 30 -41.28 43.13 46.06
N THR A 31 -41.93 44.23 46.41
CA THR A 31 -42.20 44.62 47.80
C THR A 31 -42.79 43.45 48.60
N CYS A 32 -42.14 43.05 49.69
CA CYS A 32 -42.79 42.39 50.82
C CYS A 32 -41.97 42.58 52.10
N PHE A 33 -41.98 43.82 52.62
CA PHE A 33 -41.84 44.05 54.05
C PHE A 33 -43.21 43.80 54.70
N ILE A 34 -43.42 42.64 55.34
CA ILE A 34 -44.19 42.54 56.59
C ILE A 34 -43.55 41.42 57.42
N GLY A 35 -42.78 41.81 58.44
CA GLY A 35 -42.47 40.94 59.57
C GLY A 35 -43.76 40.64 60.33
N SER A 36 -44.50 39.61 59.90
CA SER A 36 -45.61 39.07 60.67
C SER A 36 -45.08 37.96 61.57
N LYS A 37 -44.85 38.33 62.83
CA LYS A 37 -44.75 37.39 63.94
C LYS A 37 -46.14 36.77 64.11
N ARG A 38 -46.42 35.68 63.38
CA ARG A 38 -47.60 34.84 63.63
C ARG A 38 -47.16 33.40 63.74
N GLN A 39 -47.19 32.93 64.98
CA GLN A 39 -46.98 31.56 65.39
C GLN A 39 -48.17 30.71 64.91
N LEU A 40 -47.86 29.46 64.58
CA LEU A 40 -48.72 28.29 64.32
C LEU A 40 -49.16 27.98 62.87
N THR A 41 -48.87 26.72 62.53
CA THR A 41 -49.28 25.85 61.41
C THR A 41 -48.63 26.08 60.04
N GLN A 42 -47.36 25.69 59.90
CA GLN A 42 -46.69 25.58 58.59
C GLN A 42 -45.91 24.24 58.40
N ASP A 43 -46.23 23.20 59.16
CA ASP A 43 -45.50 21.91 59.06
C ASP A 43 -45.86 21.12 57.77
N ASN A 44 -47.04 21.39 57.18
CA ASN A 44 -47.56 20.63 56.04
C ASN A 44 -47.09 21.12 54.65
N SER A 45 -46.56 22.34 54.54
CA SER A 45 -46.05 22.88 53.26
C SER A 45 -44.54 22.66 53.10
N GLN A 46 -43.80 22.69 54.21
CA GLN A 46 -42.35 22.47 54.23
C GLN A 46 -42.01 20.99 53.95
N THR A 47 -42.80 20.07 54.50
CA THR A 47 -42.71 18.62 54.22
C THR A 47 -43.01 18.29 52.77
N LYS A 48 -44.00 18.94 52.14
CA LYS A 48 -44.31 18.77 50.71
C LYS A 48 -43.21 19.32 49.79
N CYS A 49 -42.60 20.45 50.15
CA CYS A 49 -41.46 21.03 49.43
C CYS A 49 -40.25 20.08 49.46
N LEU A 50 -39.88 19.58 50.65
CA LEU A 50 -38.81 18.60 50.81
C LEU A 50 -39.08 17.28 50.07
N GLN A 51 -40.34 16.80 50.06
CA GLN A 51 -40.72 15.63 49.27
C GLN A 51 -40.60 15.85 47.75
N SER A 52 -40.89 17.06 47.27
CA SER A 52 -40.72 17.41 45.86
C SER A 52 -39.24 17.40 45.47
N VAL A 53 -38.39 18.00 46.30
CA VAL A 53 -36.93 18.02 46.09
C VAL A 53 -36.36 16.61 46.14
N LEU A 54 -36.79 15.76 47.07
CA LEU A 54 -36.35 14.36 47.13
C LEU A 54 -36.73 13.58 45.87
N LYS A 55 -37.94 13.77 45.34
CA LYS A 55 -38.37 13.14 44.08
C LYS A 55 -37.55 13.63 42.88
N GLU A 56 -37.25 14.92 42.84
CA GLU A 56 -36.43 15.50 41.76
C GLU A 56 -34.99 14.98 41.83
N VAL A 57 -34.41 14.87 43.04
CA VAL A 57 -33.10 14.24 43.25
C VAL A 57 -33.10 12.76 42.85
N GLU A 58 -34.17 12.02 43.14
CA GLU A 58 -34.33 10.64 42.69
C GLU A 58 -34.33 10.55 41.16
N LEU A 59 -35.11 11.41 40.48
CA LEU A 59 -35.16 11.47 39.02
C LEU A 59 -33.81 11.86 38.39
N ILE A 60 -33.10 12.82 38.99
CA ILE A 60 -31.75 13.20 38.54
C ILE A 60 -30.78 12.03 38.71
N ARG A 61 -30.87 11.29 39.81
CA ARG A 61 -30.06 10.08 40.04
C ARG A 61 -30.39 9.00 39.01
N SER A 62 -31.65 8.67 38.81
CA SER A 62 -32.06 7.67 37.81
C SER A 62 -31.62 8.06 36.40
N SER A 63 -31.74 9.34 36.03
CA SER A 63 -31.30 9.84 34.72
C SER A 63 -29.77 9.78 34.58
N ARG A 64 -29.03 10.18 35.62
CA ARG A 64 -27.56 10.15 35.62
C ARG A 64 -27.06 8.71 35.57
N ASP A 65 -27.64 7.82 36.38
CA ASP A 65 -27.23 6.42 36.46
C ASP A 65 -27.54 5.71 35.12
N GLY A 66 -28.65 6.03 34.46
CA GLY A 66 -28.93 5.57 33.10
C GLY A 66 -27.91 6.04 32.06
N GLN A 67 -27.48 7.31 32.13
CA GLN A 67 -26.41 7.81 31.26
C GLN A 67 -25.06 7.14 31.53
N ILE A 68 -24.74 6.87 32.81
CA ILE A 68 -23.52 6.16 33.20
C ILE A 68 -23.55 4.72 32.68
N GLU A 69 -24.67 4.02 32.81
CA GLU A 69 -24.84 2.66 32.28
C GLU A 69 -24.70 2.62 30.75
N GLU A 70 -25.25 3.59 30.04
CA GLU A 70 -25.10 3.70 28.59
C GLU A 70 -23.66 3.96 28.18
N ALA A 71 -22.96 4.87 28.87
CA ALA A 71 -21.54 5.14 28.65
C ALA A 71 -20.67 3.89 28.92
N ILE A 72 -20.98 3.10 29.94
CA ILE A 72 -20.29 1.84 30.24
C ILE A 72 -20.51 0.84 29.09
N ARG A 73 -21.76 0.66 28.63
CA ARG A 73 -22.04 -0.25 27.51
C ARG A 73 -21.32 0.18 26.24
N PHE A 74 -21.32 1.47 25.93
CA PHE A 74 -20.64 2.00 24.75
C PHE A 74 -19.12 1.78 24.83
N ASN A 75 -18.50 2.06 25.98
CA ASN A 75 -17.08 1.77 26.16
C ASN A 75 -16.75 0.28 26.02
N GLN A 76 -17.60 -0.63 26.53
CA GLN A 76 -17.41 -2.07 26.37
C GLN A 76 -17.52 -2.54 24.91
N GLU A 77 -18.40 -1.93 24.12
CA GLU A 77 -18.50 -2.18 22.68
C GLU A 77 -17.22 -1.72 21.97
N LEU A 78 -16.79 -0.48 22.22
CA LEU A 78 -15.55 0.06 21.67
C LEU A 78 -14.32 -0.79 22.03
N GLU A 79 -14.22 -1.28 23.27
CA GLU A 79 -13.14 -2.18 23.68
C GLU A 79 -13.17 -3.52 22.92
N ARG A 80 -14.36 -4.05 22.62
CA ARG A 80 -14.50 -5.27 21.83
C ARG A 80 -14.14 -5.04 20.37
N GLU A 81 -14.63 -3.96 19.76
CA GLU A 81 -14.29 -3.60 18.39
C GLU A 81 -12.80 -3.33 18.23
N LEU A 82 -12.18 -2.65 19.20
CA LEU A 82 -10.73 -2.41 19.22
C LEU A 82 -9.96 -3.74 19.28
N LYS A 83 -10.35 -4.66 20.16
CA LYS A 83 -9.72 -5.99 20.25
C LYS A 83 -9.87 -6.78 18.95
N SER A 84 -11.09 -6.81 18.39
CA SER A 84 -11.35 -7.49 17.12
C SER A 84 -10.53 -6.89 15.96
N SER A 85 -10.40 -5.56 15.92
CA SER A 85 -9.56 -4.86 14.94
C SER A 85 -8.08 -5.19 15.12
N GLN A 86 -7.58 -5.21 16.37
CA GLN A 86 -6.20 -5.61 16.68
C GLN A 86 -5.92 -7.05 16.25
N GLU A 87 -6.83 -7.99 16.51
CA GLU A 87 -6.70 -9.39 16.06
C GLU A 87 -6.68 -9.48 14.53
N ALA A 88 -7.53 -8.74 13.83
CA ALA A 88 -7.54 -8.67 12.37
C ALA A 88 -6.22 -8.12 11.82
N LEU A 89 -5.63 -7.10 12.46
CA LEU A 89 -4.33 -6.55 12.09
C LEU A 89 -3.21 -7.59 12.24
N VAL A 90 -3.17 -8.31 13.35
CA VAL A 90 -2.18 -9.39 13.56
C VAL A 90 -2.29 -10.46 12.47
N ASN A 91 -3.51 -10.88 12.15
CA ASN A 91 -3.74 -11.86 11.08
C ASN A 91 -3.25 -11.34 9.71
N LEU A 92 -3.54 -10.08 9.38
CA LEU A 92 -3.08 -9.45 8.14
C LEU A 92 -1.55 -9.31 8.08
N GLU A 93 -0.91 -8.98 9.20
CA GLU A 93 0.55 -8.95 9.31
C GLU A 93 1.16 -10.33 9.04
N ASP A 94 0.59 -11.39 9.60
CA ASP A 94 1.06 -12.77 9.38
C ASP A 94 0.86 -13.20 7.93
N CYS A 95 -0.28 -12.88 7.31
CA CYS A 95 -0.48 -13.06 5.87
C CYS A 95 0.58 -12.30 5.05
N ASN A 96 0.91 -11.06 5.41
CA ASN A 96 1.94 -10.28 4.72
C ASN A 96 3.34 -10.92 4.85
N ARG A 97 3.70 -11.38 6.05
CA ARG A 97 4.95 -12.12 6.30
C ARG A 97 5.02 -13.39 5.46
N ASN A 98 3.90 -14.12 5.33
CA ASN A 98 3.82 -15.31 4.49
C ASN A 98 3.98 -14.99 3.02
N LEU A 99 3.26 -13.99 2.51
CA LEU A 99 3.36 -13.56 1.12
C LEU A 99 4.79 -13.12 0.76
N LYS A 100 5.48 -12.39 1.66
CA LYS A 100 6.89 -12.01 1.46
C LYS A 100 7.80 -13.23 1.33
N ARG A 101 7.55 -14.28 2.11
CA ARG A 101 8.30 -15.54 2.04
C ARG A 101 8.05 -16.26 0.72
N GLU A 102 6.79 -16.38 0.31
CA GLU A 102 6.42 -16.99 -0.98
C GLU A 102 6.98 -16.21 -2.17
N GLN A 103 6.96 -14.87 -2.11
CA GLN A 103 7.55 -14.03 -3.15
C GLN A 103 9.06 -14.25 -3.25
N ALA A 104 9.77 -14.39 -2.13
CA ALA A 104 11.19 -14.69 -2.13
C ALA A 104 11.49 -16.10 -2.69
N GLU A 105 10.68 -17.09 -2.33
CA GLU A 105 10.80 -18.45 -2.86
C GLU A 105 10.53 -18.49 -4.38
N MET A 106 9.54 -17.74 -4.85
CA MET A 106 9.22 -17.64 -6.27
C MET A 106 10.36 -17.02 -7.06
N ARG A 107 10.94 -15.91 -6.57
CA ARG A 107 12.16 -15.34 -7.17
C ARG A 107 13.27 -16.39 -7.24
N LYS A 108 13.54 -17.09 -6.14
CA LYS A 108 14.56 -18.16 -6.16
C LYS A 108 14.30 -19.21 -7.25
N LYS A 109 13.06 -19.68 -7.41
CA LYS A 109 12.68 -20.65 -8.45
C LYS A 109 12.82 -20.09 -9.86
N VAL A 110 12.45 -18.84 -10.09
CA VAL A 110 12.62 -18.16 -11.39
C VAL A 110 14.10 -18.05 -11.73
N GLU A 111 14.94 -17.70 -10.77
CA GLU A 111 16.37 -17.58 -10.96
C GLU A 111 16.97 -18.95 -11.28
N GLU A 112 16.59 -20.01 -10.55
CA GLU A 112 17.01 -21.38 -10.84
C GLU A 112 16.62 -21.80 -12.27
N ALA A 113 15.38 -21.51 -12.70
CA ALA A 113 14.92 -21.78 -14.06
C ALA A 113 15.73 -21.00 -15.11
N ARG A 114 16.04 -19.73 -14.84
CA ARG A 114 16.89 -18.89 -15.71
C ARG A 114 18.28 -19.49 -15.87
N HIS A 115 18.91 -19.93 -14.78
CA HIS A 115 20.22 -20.59 -14.84
C HIS A 115 20.15 -21.91 -15.63
N ALA A 116 19.09 -22.71 -15.45
CA ALA A 116 18.90 -23.94 -16.21
C ALA A 116 18.77 -23.67 -17.73
N VAL A 117 18.01 -22.64 -18.11
CA VAL A 117 17.87 -22.23 -19.52
C VAL A 117 19.21 -21.77 -20.09
N LEU A 118 19.95 -20.91 -19.40
CA LEU A 118 21.26 -20.44 -19.85
C LEU A 118 22.24 -21.61 -20.05
N ASN A 119 22.26 -22.57 -19.13
CA ASN A 119 23.09 -23.77 -19.23
C ASN A 119 22.68 -24.64 -20.43
N SER A 120 21.37 -24.81 -20.64
CA SER A 120 20.86 -25.59 -21.78
C SER A 120 21.18 -24.91 -23.12
N LEU A 121 21.08 -23.58 -23.19
CA LEU A 121 21.44 -22.81 -24.37
C LEU A 121 22.94 -22.91 -24.69
N GLY A 122 23.81 -22.91 -23.67
CA GLY A 122 25.24 -23.17 -23.85
C GLY A 122 25.49 -24.52 -24.53
N LYS A 123 24.83 -25.59 -24.05
CA LYS A 123 24.92 -26.92 -24.67
C LYS A 123 24.38 -26.94 -26.11
N VAL A 124 23.29 -26.22 -26.39
CA VAL A 124 22.76 -26.11 -27.76
C VAL A 124 23.77 -25.45 -28.69
N LYS A 125 24.44 -24.38 -28.25
CA LYS A 125 25.51 -23.74 -29.04
C LYS A 125 26.70 -24.66 -29.28
N GLU A 126 27.12 -25.44 -28.28
CA GLU A 126 28.17 -26.44 -28.48
C GLU A 126 27.77 -27.50 -29.50
N LEU A 127 26.51 -27.96 -29.45
CA LEU A 127 25.98 -28.92 -30.42
C LEU A 127 25.85 -28.32 -31.82
N GLU A 128 25.47 -27.05 -31.92
CA GLU A 128 25.41 -26.30 -33.19
C GLU A 128 26.79 -26.23 -33.84
N VAL A 129 27.85 -25.91 -33.09
CA VAL A 129 29.23 -25.92 -33.59
C VAL A 129 29.62 -27.29 -34.11
N LYS A 130 29.35 -28.35 -33.34
CA LYS A 130 29.63 -29.73 -33.79
C LYS A 130 28.82 -30.12 -35.03
N ALA A 131 27.55 -29.71 -35.11
CA ALA A 131 26.70 -29.97 -36.26
C ALA A 131 27.23 -29.28 -37.52
N ASN A 132 27.80 -28.09 -37.41
CA ASN A 132 28.41 -27.37 -38.53
C ASN A 132 29.67 -28.07 -39.08
N GLU A 133 30.38 -28.86 -38.26
CA GLU A 133 31.52 -29.67 -38.72
C GLU A 133 31.10 -30.91 -39.52
N VAL A 134 29.88 -31.43 -39.31
CA VAL A 134 29.40 -32.67 -39.94
C VAL A 134 29.40 -32.60 -41.48
N PRO A 135 28.87 -31.56 -42.14
CA PRO A 135 28.92 -31.45 -43.60
C PRO A 135 30.35 -31.44 -44.16
N HIS A 136 31.28 -30.77 -43.47
CA HIS A 136 32.68 -30.71 -43.90
C HIS A 136 33.35 -32.09 -43.82
N LEU A 137 33.12 -32.82 -42.73
CA LEU A 137 33.58 -34.20 -42.58
C LEU A 137 32.93 -35.12 -43.64
N GLN A 138 31.66 -34.91 -43.96
CA GLN A 138 30.95 -35.69 -44.96
C GLN A 138 31.50 -35.48 -46.38
N ILE A 139 31.83 -34.24 -46.75
CA ILE A 139 32.51 -33.92 -48.02
C ILE A 139 33.89 -34.61 -48.07
N TYR A 140 34.64 -34.54 -46.97
CA TYR A 140 35.97 -35.17 -46.90
C TYR A 140 35.89 -36.69 -47.03
N ILE A 141 34.92 -37.33 -46.38
CA ILE A 141 34.65 -38.76 -46.53
C ILE A 141 34.33 -39.09 -47.99
N GLN A 142 33.45 -38.33 -48.63
CA GLN A 142 33.08 -38.57 -50.03
C GLN A 142 34.29 -38.43 -50.98
N GLN A 143 35.19 -37.48 -50.70
CA GLN A 143 36.43 -37.32 -51.45
C GLN A 143 37.34 -38.55 -51.28
N LEU A 144 37.56 -39.00 -50.06
CA LEU A 144 38.35 -40.21 -49.77
C LEU A 144 37.72 -41.46 -50.41
N GLU A 145 36.40 -41.58 -50.39
CA GLU A 145 35.69 -42.68 -51.06
C GLU A 145 35.91 -42.66 -52.58
N SER A 146 35.87 -41.49 -53.21
CA SER A 146 36.13 -41.35 -54.64
C SER A 146 37.58 -41.72 -55.00
N GLU A 147 38.53 -41.36 -54.15
CA GLU A 147 39.94 -41.69 -54.30
C GLU A 147 40.18 -43.21 -54.12
N LEU A 148 39.56 -43.81 -53.10
CA LEU A 148 39.58 -45.26 -52.90
C LEU A 148 38.95 -46.02 -54.08
N GLN A 149 37.84 -45.53 -54.63
CA GLN A 149 37.23 -46.10 -55.83
C GLN A 149 38.16 -45.97 -57.04
N HIS A 150 38.86 -44.83 -57.19
CA HIS A 150 39.84 -44.65 -58.25
C HIS A 150 40.96 -45.69 -58.14
N TYR A 151 41.58 -45.86 -56.98
CA TYR A 151 42.61 -46.89 -56.77
C TYR A 151 42.08 -48.31 -57.01
N ARG A 152 40.88 -48.65 -56.51
CA ARG A 152 40.27 -49.96 -56.77
C ARG A 152 40.01 -50.20 -58.26
N SER A 153 39.54 -49.20 -58.99
CA SER A 153 39.30 -49.29 -60.44
C SER A 153 40.60 -49.36 -61.26
N GLY A 154 41.65 -48.65 -60.81
CA GLY A 154 43.00 -48.75 -61.36
C GLY A 154 43.62 -50.13 -61.21
N PHE A 155 43.30 -50.83 -60.10
CA PHE A 155 43.65 -52.23 -59.89
C PHE A 155 42.87 -53.18 -60.83
N VAL A 156 41.59 -52.90 -61.13
CA VAL A 156 40.77 -53.73 -62.05
C VAL A 156 41.18 -53.55 -63.52
N LYS A 157 41.73 -52.40 -63.92
CA LYS A 157 42.28 -52.21 -65.28
C LYS A 157 43.53 -53.06 -65.58
N PHE A 158 44.18 -53.62 -64.56
CA PHE A 158 45.32 -54.54 -64.72
C PHE A 158 44.93 -56.03 -64.62
N GLN A 159 43.65 -56.35 -64.40
CA GLN A 159 43.17 -57.73 -64.40
C GLN A 159 41.79 -57.84 -65.06
N LEU A 160 41.75 -58.23 -66.35
CA LEU A 160 41.35 -59.60 -66.75
C LEU A 160 41.36 -59.74 -68.29
N PRO A 161 41.63 -60.94 -68.81
CA PRO A 161 40.48 -61.67 -69.35
C PRO A 161 40.56 -63.19 -69.13
N SER A 162 39.52 -63.76 -68.49
CA SER A 162 39.03 -65.14 -68.61
C SER A 162 37.98 -65.32 -67.50
N GLY A 163 36.80 -65.90 -67.67
CA GLY A 163 36.15 -66.66 -68.73
C GLY A 163 34.98 -67.42 -68.05
N SER A 164 33.87 -67.65 -68.78
CA SER A 164 32.78 -68.62 -68.51
C SER A 164 32.12 -68.67 -67.11
N SER A 165 30.87 -68.20 -66.97
CA SER A 165 29.60 -68.98 -67.00
C SER A 165 29.14 -69.55 -65.62
N PRO A 166 27.82 -69.79 -65.42
CA PRO A 166 27.17 -69.78 -64.11
C PRO A 166 27.03 -71.17 -63.50
N GLU A 167 27.01 -71.27 -62.17
CA GLU A 167 26.46 -72.44 -61.50
C GLU A 167 25.93 -72.14 -60.10
N GLN A 168 24.99 -72.99 -59.72
CA GLN A 168 23.91 -72.82 -58.77
C GLN A 168 24.20 -73.66 -57.51
N LYS A 169 23.76 -73.20 -56.33
CA LYS A 169 23.18 -73.96 -55.18
C LYS A 169 23.80 -73.76 -53.78
N ASP A 170 22.90 -73.32 -52.90
CA ASP A 170 22.43 -73.88 -51.62
C ASP A 170 23.31 -73.97 -50.35
N ALA A 171 22.70 -73.42 -49.27
CA ALA A 171 22.69 -73.82 -47.84
C ALA A 171 23.99 -73.65 -47.02
N ALA A 172 24.05 -73.20 -45.76
CA ALA A 172 23.16 -72.79 -44.67
C ALA A 172 24.03 -71.91 -43.71
N ALA A 173 23.60 -70.95 -42.88
CA ALA A 173 22.76 -71.06 -41.68
C ALA A 173 22.57 -69.65 -41.03
N SER A 174 21.50 -69.47 -40.24
CA SER A 174 21.00 -68.27 -39.50
C SER A 174 21.68 -68.10 -38.11
N PRO A 175 21.29 -67.17 -37.18
CA PRO A 175 20.37 -65.99 -37.19
C PRO A 175 21.05 -64.68 -36.66
N ASP A 176 20.50 -63.46 -36.65
CA ASP A 176 19.39 -62.93 -35.85
C ASP A 176 19.24 -61.40 -36.15
N GLY A 177 18.05 -60.81 -35.97
CA GLY A 177 17.92 -59.36 -35.77
C GLY A 177 17.05 -58.53 -36.71
N ARG A 178 15.72 -58.68 -36.57
CA ARG A 178 14.68 -57.61 -36.57
C ARG A 178 14.41 -56.70 -37.80
N TYR A 179 13.30 -57.04 -38.44
CA TYR A 179 12.12 -56.25 -38.89
C TYR A 179 12.22 -55.07 -39.88
N CYS A 180 11.42 -55.23 -40.95
CA CYS A 180 11.18 -54.37 -42.09
C CYS A 180 10.25 -53.18 -41.85
N SER A 181 10.46 -52.16 -42.69
CA SER A 181 9.55 -51.05 -43.00
C SER A 181 8.25 -51.52 -43.67
N SER A 182 7.11 -50.90 -43.34
CA SER A 182 6.46 -49.88 -44.20
C SER A 182 4.96 -49.66 -43.90
N LEU A 183 4.55 -48.41 -44.18
CA LEU A 183 3.25 -47.97 -44.75
C LEU A 183 2.07 -47.52 -43.84
N VAL A 184 1.68 -46.25 -44.08
CA VAL A 184 0.35 -45.59 -44.11
C VAL A 184 -0.39 -45.13 -42.83
N GLN A 185 -0.81 -43.86 -42.93
CA GLN A 185 -2.07 -43.21 -42.52
C GLN A 185 -2.21 -42.47 -41.18
N GLN A 186 -2.72 -41.25 -41.35
CA GLN A 186 -3.39 -40.36 -40.40
C GLN A 186 -4.52 -41.09 -39.63
N ASP A 187 -4.70 -40.78 -38.33
CA ASP A 187 -5.96 -40.20 -37.81
C ASP A 187 -5.83 -39.73 -36.34
N ARG A 188 -6.70 -38.76 -36.02
CA ARG A 188 -7.15 -38.19 -34.74
C ARG A 188 -6.96 -39.01 -33.44
N ARG A 189 -6.64 -38.31 -32.32
CA ARG A 189 -7.56 -37.93 -31.20
C ARG A 189 -6.78 -37.60 -29.91
N SER A 190 -7.26 -36.58 -29.19
CA SER A 190 -6.96 -36.27 -27.79
C SER A 190 -7.47 -37.36 -26.82
N PRO A 191 -7.12 -37.27 -25.53
CA PRO A 191 -8.10 -37.55 -24.49
C PRO A 191 -8.27 -36.43 -23.47
N THR A 192 -9.54 -36.17 -23.19
CA THR A 192 -10.15 -35.35 -22.16
C THR A 192 -9.87 -35.89 -20.75
N GLY A 193 -9.74 -34.99 -19.78
CA GLY A 193 -9.91 -35.26 -18.35
C GLY A 193 -10.86 -34.20 -17.77
N GLU A 194 -12.05 -34.65 -17.40
CA GLU A 194 -13.20 -33.89 -16.91
C GLU A 194 -13.33 -34.10 -15.39
N ALA A 195 -13.51 -32.99 -14.65
CA ALA A 195 -14.23 -32.87 -13.36
C ALA A 195 -14.25 -31.34 -13.07
N GLY A 196 -15.37 -30.62 -12.96
CA GLY A 196 -16.72 -31.02 -12.58
C GLY A 196 -16.97 -30.69 -11.11
N ILE A 197 -17.04 -29.40 -10.75
CA ILE A 197 -17.88 -28.93 -9.64
C ILE A 197 -18.34 -27.50 -9.93
N SER A 198 -19.66 -27.39 -10.01
CA SER A 198 -20.51 -26.21 -10.02
C SER A 198 -20.50 -25.57 -8.65
N GLU A 199 -20.55 -24.23 -8.58
CA GLU A 199 -21.55 -23.50 -7.80
C GLU A 199 -21.53 -22.01 -8.19
N ASN A 200 -22.67 -21.56 -8.68
CA ASN A 200 -23.11 -20.18 -8.74
C ASN A 200 -23.11 -19.57 -7.33
N ASP A 201 -22.73 -18.30 -7.22
CA ASP A 201 -23.63 -17.20 -6.90
C ASP A 201 -22.83 -15.92 -6.55
N ASP A 202 -23.57 -14.81 -6.53
CA ASP A 202 -23.22 -13.53 -5.92
C ASP A 202 -22.55 -12.46 -6.81
N GLN A 203 -23.44 -11.84 -7.59
CA GLN A 203 -23.64 -10.39 -7.59
C GLN A 203 -22.83 -9.62 -6.54
N LEU A 204 -21.81 -8.88 -6.99
CA LEU A 204 -21.19 -7.84 -6.19
C LEU A 204 -21.56 -6.46 -6.75
N PHE A 205 -22.27 -5.75 -5.87
CA PHE A 205 -22.70 -4.38 -6.01
C PHE A 205 -21.50 -3.45 -6.19
N ARG A 206 -21.75 -2.37 -6.93
CA ARG A 206 -20.87 -1.22 -7.10
C ARG A 206 -20.50 -0.65 -5.72
N SER A 207 -19.22 -0.69 -5.39
CA SER A 207 -18.67 0.19 -4.37
C SER A 207 -18.25 1.49 -5.02
N VAL A 208 -18.89 2.56 -4.57
CA VAL A 208 -18.61 3.95 -4.91
C VAL A 208 -17.32 4.32 -4.21
N GLU A 209 -16.30 4.71 -4.97
CA GLU A 209 -15.09 5.30 -4.43
C GLU A 209 -15.43 6.67 -3.85
N GLY A 210 -15.53 6.74 -2.53
CA GLY A 210 -15.66 7.99 -1.80
C GLY A 210 -14.32 8.73 -1.88
N GLN A 211 -14.28 9.82 -2.64
CA GLN A 211 -13.28 10.86 -2.45
C GLN A 211 -13.51 11.50 -1.08
N ALA A 212 -12.67 11.15 -0.11
CA ALA A 212 -12.42 12.02 1.02
C ALA A 212 -11.27 12.96 0.62
N ALA A 213 -11.59 14.24 0.42
CA ALA A 213 -10.59 15.29 0.37
C ALA A 213 -9.96 15.40 1.76
N SER A 214 -8.76 14.85 1.93
CA SER A 214 -7.95 15.14 3.11
C SER A 214 -7.24 16.46 2.87
N ASP A 215 -7.77 17.48 3.54
CA ASP A 215 -7.14 18.78 3.76
C ASP A 215 -5.82 18.58 4.52
N GLU A 216 -4.70 18.91 3.88
CA GLU A 216 -3.38 18.93 4.52
C GLU A 216 -3.15 20.30 5.17
N GLU A 217 -3.58 20.45 6.43
CA GLU A 217 -3.01 21.46 7.32
C GLU A 217 -1.95 20.80 8.24
N GLU A 218 -0.68 20.95 7.88
CA GLU A 218 0.46 20.65 8.76
C GLU A 218 0.50 21.63 9.94
N GLU A 219 0.00 21.24 11.11
CA GLU A 219 0.35 21.91 12.36
C GLU A 219 1.76 21.49 12.82
N LYS A 220 2.72 22.38 12.59
CA LYS A 220 4.08 22.31 13.16
C LYS A 220 4.05 22.44 14.68
N TRP A 221 3.94 21.31 15.40
CA TRP A 221 4.08 21.25 16.86
C TRP A 221 5.53 21.30 17.37
N ALA A 222 6.38 22.13 16.77
CA ALA A 222 7.79 22.29 17.18
C ALA A 222 8.07 23.61 17.93
N GLY A 223 7.08 24.19 18.61
CA GLY A 223 7.18 25.51 19.24
C GLY A 223 7.01 25.58 20.77
N ASP A 224 6.40 24.58 21.42
CA ASP A 224 5.87 24.79 22.78
C ASP A 224 6.73 24.30 23.95
N GLN A 225 7.85 23.63 23.69
CA GLN A 225 8.72 23.15 24.79
C GLN A 225 9.50 24.31 25.47
N GLN A 226 9.75 25.40 24.75
CA GLN A 226 10.51 26.56 25.28
C GLN A 226 9.61 27.55 26.05
N SER A 227 8.29 27.51 25.82
CA SER A 227 7.28 28.34 26.49
C SER A 227 7.01 27.91 27.93
N GLN A 228 7.01 26.59 28.20
CA GLN A 228 6.79 26.06 29.56
C GLN A 228 7.95 26.38 30.52
N ALA A 229 9.21 26.33 30.06
CA ALA A 229 10.35 26.71 30.90
C ALA A 229 10.36 28.22 31.24
N ALA A 230 9.89 29.07 30.31
CA ALA A 230 9.75 30.51 30.54
C ALA A 230 8.56 30.85 31.47
N GLN A 231 7.45 30.11 31.38
CA GLN A 231 6.32 30.25 32.30
C GLN A 231 6.67 29.80 33.72
N VAL A 232 7.42 28.70 33.88
CA VAL A 232 7.88 28.24 35.21
C VAL A 232 8.82 29.27 35.85
N LYS A 233 9.74 29.87 35.08
CA LYS A 233 10.60 30.98 35.57
C LYS A 233 9.80 32.24 35.91
N LYS A 234 8.72 32.54 35.17
CA LYS A 234 7.85 33.71 35.40
C LYS A 234 6.90 33.51 36.60
N ILE A 235 6.53 32.26 36.91
CA ILE A 235 5.75 31.89 38.11
C ILE A 235 6.67 31.90 39.33
N LEU A 236 7.91 31.40 39.22
CA LEU A 236 8.90 31.45 40.29
C LEU A 236 9.31 32.89 40.66
N ALA A 237 9.32 33.80 39.68
CA ALA A 237 9.56 35.24 39.89
C ALA A 237 8.33 36.02 40.42
N LYS A 238 7.15 35.40 40.49
CA LYS A 238 5.90 36.00 40.98
C LYS A 238 5.43 35.46 42.33
N LEU A 239 6.11 34.46 42.90
CA LEU A 239 6.02 34.25 44.33
C LEU A 239 6.69 35.45 45.02
N PRO A 240 6.09 36.03 46.07
CA PRO A 240 6.79 36.98 46.91
C PRO A 240 7.87 36.20 47.67
N CYS A 241 9.05 36.07 47.08
CA CYS A 241 10.26 35.81 47.82
C CYS A 241 10.47 37.01 48.74
N CYS A 242 10.30 36.81 50.05
CA CYS A 242 10.72 37.77 51.06
C CYS A 242 12.25 37.96 50.95
N GLY A 243 12.66 38.92 50.11
CA GLY A 243 14.04 39.38 49.96
C GLY A 243 14.42 40.50 50.94
N SER A 244 13.60 40.79 51.94
CA SER A 244 13.94 41.67 53.06
C SER A 244 13.66 40.92 54.36
N GLY A 245 14.64 40.87 55.24
CA GLY A 245 14.66 40.08 56.47
C GLY A 245 13.30 39.98 57.17
N CYS A 246 12.88 38.73 57.39
CA CYS A 246 11.77 38.43 58.28
C CYS A 246 12.05 39.07 59.64
N ASP A 247 11.11 39.89 60.11
CA ASP A 247 11.18 40.50 61.43
C ASP A 247 11.35 39.40 62.48
N GLU A 248 12.48 39.40 63.21
CA GLU A 248 12.80 38.41 64.25
C GLU A 248 11.65 38.25 65.27
N LYS A 249 10.80 39.27 65.39
CA LYS A 249 9.62 39.30 66.26
C LYS A 249 8.52 38.32 65.84
N LEU A 250 8.37 38.05 64.54
CA LEU A 250 7.38 37.09 64.02
C LEU A 250 7.91 35.65 64.14
N GLN A 251 9.21 35.46 63.90
CA GLN A 251 9.87 34.17 64.07
C GLN A 251 9.91 33.74 65.54
N LYS A 252 10.20 34.66 66.47
CA LYS A 252 10.11 34.40 67.93
C LYS A 252 8.67 34.11 68.38
N LYS A 253 7.66 34.76 67.78
CA LYS A 253 6.24 34.41 68.03
C LYS A 253 5.89 33.03 67.51
N LEU A 254 6.30 32.67 66.29
CA LEU A 254 6.01 31.35 65.72
C LEU A 254 6.71 30.22 66.49
N MET A 255 7.95 30.44 66.94
CA MET A 255 8.66 29.49 67.81
C MET A 255 8.00 29.36 69.18
N SER A 256 7.45 30.45 69.75
CA SER A 256 6.68 30.36 71.00
C SER A 256 5.35 29.63 70.88
N TYR A 257 4.76 29.52 69.67
CA TYR A 257 3.58 28.70 69.42
C TYR A 257 3.91 27.21 69.23
N LEU A 258 5.16 26.87 68.92
CA LEU A 258 5.66 25.49 68.83
C LEU A 258 6.17 24.96 70.17
N GLU A 259 6.42 25.82 71.16
CA GLU A 259 6.90 25.46 72.50
C GLU A 259 5.79 25.12 73.50
N ILE A 260 4.55 24.93 73.06
CA ILE A 260 3.45 24.45 73.93
C ILE A 260 2.90 23.13 73.39
N THR A 261 3.70 22.08 73.53
CA THR A 261 3.19 20.77 73.92
C THR A 261 4.21 20.19 74.88
N ASP A 262 3.70 19.85 76.06
CA ASP A 262 4.43 19.51 77.26
C ASP A 262 5.43 18.37 77.09
N ALA A 263 6.38 18.35 78.02
CA ALA A 263 7.22 17.23 78.35
C ALA A 263 6.40 15.94 78.55
N ASP A 264 6.39 15.06 77.55
CA ASP A 264 6.80 13.65 77.71
C ASP A 264 6.88 12.97 76.33
N GLY A 265 8.06 12.44 75.99
CA GLY A 265 8.25 11.50 74.87
C GLY A 265 8.29 12.09 73.45
N SER A 266 9.43 12.66 73.03
CA SER A 266 9.66 12.88 71.59
C SER A 266 11.13 12.91 71.13
N GLU A 267 12.02 12.10 71.72
CA GLU A 267 13.35 11.87 71.11
C GLU A 267 13.26 10.98 69.85
N THR A 268 12.13 10.32 69.60
CA THR A 268 11.92 9.40 68.47
C THR A 268 11.44 10.07 67.18
N VAL A 269 10.74 11.20 67.26
CA VAL A 269 10.13 11.88 66.10
C VAL A 269 11.16 12.49 65.12
N PRO A 270 12.25 13.15 65.56
CA PRO A 270 13.26 13.65 64.63
C PRO A 270 14.04 12.51 63.96
N ALA A 271 14.32 11.42 64.69
CA ALA A 271 15.03 10.26 64.17
C ALA A 271 14.20 9.47 63.13
N GLU A 272 12.89 9.27 63.38
CA GLU A 272 11.97 8.65 62.42
C GLU A 272 11.82 9.49 61.14
N LEU A 273 11.83 10.81 61.26
CA LEU A 273 11.80 11.71 60.11
C LEU A 273 13.10 11.62 59.30
N GLU A 274 14.24 11.53 59.98
CA GLU A 274 15.56 11.39 59.35
C GLU A 274 15.67 10.05 58.61
N GLU A 275 15.16 8.95 59.20
CA GLU A 275 15.04 7.65 58.53
C GLU A 275 14.09 7.67 57.34
N ARG A 276 13.00 8.44 57.41
CA ARG A 276 12.08 8.61 56.28
C ARG A 276 12.71 9.41 55.14
N ILE A 277 13.53 10.41 55.47
CA ILE A 277 14.27 11.21 54.50
C ILE A 277 15.34 10.35 53.81
N THR A 278 16.06 9.50 54.54
CA THR A 278 17.06 8.59 53.93
C THR A 278 16.39 7.57 53.02
N GLN A 279 15.27 6.95 53.43
CA GLN A 279 14.50 6.04 52.57
C GLN A 279 14.00 6.71 51.28
N LEU A 280 13.49 7.94 51.37
CA LEU A 280 13.05 8.69 50.19
C LEU A 280 14.23 9.08 49.29
N THR A 281 15.38 9.39 49.88
CA THR A 281 16.60 9.73 49.13
C THR A 281 17.10 8.52 48.35
N GLU A 282 17.18 7.34 48.97
CA GLU A 282 17.56 6.09 48.30
C GLU A 282 16.58 5.71 47.18
N GLN A 283 15.25 5.88 47.40
CA GLN A 283 14.26 5.65 46.34
C GLN A 283 14.44 6.60 45.15
N LEU A 284 14.80 7.85 45.42
CA LEU A 284 15.01 8.87 44.39
C LEU A 284 16.29 8.60 43.60
N GLU A 285 17.35 8.11 44.26
CA GLU A 285 18.57 7.64 43.58
C GLU A 285 18.30 6.43 42.68
N LEU A 286 17.58 5.41 43.19
CA LEU A 286 17.20 4.24 42.40
C LEU A 286 16.36 4.62 41.18
N LYS A 287 15.37 5.52 41.36
CA LYS A 287 14.59 6.07 40.25
C LYS A 287 15.45 6.88 39.28
N GLY A 288 16.43 7.62 39.78
CA GLY A 288 17.40 8.34 38.96
C GLY A 288 18.26 7.41 38.09
N HIS A 289 18.66 6.24 38.61
CA HIS A 289 19.36 5.22 37.84
C HIS A 289 18.45 4.56 36.79
N GLU A 290 17.19 4.29 37.12
CA GLU A 290 16.19 3.74 36.20
C GLU A 290 15.94 4.69 35.02
N VAL A 291 15.81 6.00 35.28
CA VAL A 291 15.67 7.04 34.24
C VAL A 291 16.91 7.09 33.35
N LYS A 292 18.12 7.09 33.92
CA LYS A 292 19.37 7.10 33.13
C LYS A 292 19.49 5.87 32.21
N LYS A 293 19.05 4.70 32.69
CA LYS A 293 19.03 3.47 31.89
C LYS A 293 18.01 3.54 30.74
N LEU A 294 16.85 4.15 30.99
CA LEU A 294 15.85 4.37 29.93
C LEU A 294 16.36 5.37 28.89
N GLU A 295 17.05 6.43 29.33
CA GLU A 295 17.64 7.44 28.45
C GLU A 295 18.73 6.84 27.55
N THR A 296 19.61 5.98 28.09
CA THR A 296 20.62 5.29 27.28
C THR A 296 20.00 4.32 26.28
N ASN A 297 18.99 3.55 26.70
CA ASN A 297 18.26 2.64 25.80
C ASN A 297 17.57 3.40 24.66
N MET A 298 16.98 4.57 24.94
CA MET A 298 16.38 5.42 23.92
C MET A 298 17.43 5.95 22.93
N GLU A 299 18.60 6.37 23.42
CA GLU A 299 19.68 6.87 22.57
C GLU A 299 20.27 5.76 21.68
N GLU A 300 20.41 4.54 22.20
CA GLU A 300 20.84 3.36 21.43
C GLU A 300 19.84 3.01 20.31
N MET A 301 18.53 3.14 20.56
CA MET A 301 17.49 2.86 19.55
C MET A 301 17.33 3.96 18.50
N LYS A 302 17.73 5.20 18.77
CA LYS A 302 17.62 6.31 17.81
C LYS A 302 18.42 6.09 16.52
N GLY A 303 19.64 5.57 16.62
CA GLY A 303 20.51 5.33 15.47
C GLY A 303 19.90 4.38 14.43
N PRO A 304 19.47 3.17 14.85
CA PRO A 304 18.76 2.22 13.99
C PRO A 304 17.48 2.80 13.38
N LEU A 305 16.66 3.50 14.18
CA LEU A 305 15.41 4.11 13.71
C LEU A 305 15.66 5.20 12.66
N LEU A 306 16.68 6.04 12.84
CA LEU A 306 17.07 7.05 11.84
C LEU A 306 17.56 6.40 10.55
N THR A 307 18.29 5.29 10.65
CA THR A 307 18.79 4.56 9.48
C THR A 307 17.63 3.90 8.72
N GLU A 308 16.68 3.28 9.42
CA GLU A 308 15.48 2.71 8.82
C GLU A 308 14.61 3.79 8.17
N LEU A 309 14.44 4.95 8.83
CA LEU A 309 13.72 6.08 8.26
C LEU A 309 14.38 6.59 6.98
N GLN A 310 15.71 6.73 6.97
CA GLN A 310 16.47 7.14 5.80
C GLN A 310 16.31 6.14 4.64
N GLN A 311 16.42 4.84 4.93
CA GLN A 311 16.17 3.79 3.94
C GLN A 311 14.73 3.86 3.40
N LYS A 312 13.74 4.12 4.25
CA LYS A 312 12.34 4.28 3.83
C LYS A 312 12.17 5.48 2.89
N VAL A 313 12.85 6.60 3.16
CA VAL A 313 12.85 7.76 2.26
C VAL A 313 13.41 7.37 0.88
N GLU A 314 14.56 6.70 0.83
CA GLU A 314 15.17 6.25 -0.44
C GLU A 314 14.27 5.27 -1.21
N GLU A 315 13.63 4.32 -0.51
CA GLU A 315 12.64 3.41 -1.10
C GLU A 315 11.45 4.19 -1.69
N THR A 316 10.94 5.21 -0.97
CA THR A 316 9.83 6.02 -1.47
C THR A 316 10.21 6.88 -2.67
N GLU A 317 11.44 7.39 -2.74
CA GLU A 317 11.93 8.15 -3.89
C GLU A 317 12.06 7.26 -5.13
N MET A 318 12.57 6.04 -4.96
CA MET A 318 12.64 5.04 -6.03
C MET A 318 11.24 4.68 -6.56
N LEU A 319 10.30 4.38 -5.66
CA LEU A 319 8.91 4.09 -6.04
C LEU A 319 8.24 5.27 -6.76
N LYS A 320 8.54 6.50 -6.35
CA LYS A 320 8.04 7.70 -7.03
C LYS A 320 8.57 7.81 -8.46
N MET A 321 9.83 7.46 -8.70
CA MET A 321 10.39 7.42 -10.06
C MET A 321 9.74 6.32 -10.90
N GLU A 322 9.52 5.12 -10.34
CA GLU A 322 8.82 4.03 -11.03
C GLU A 322 7.39 4.41 -11.39
N LEU A 323 6.66 5.03 -10.47
CA LEU A 323 5.30 5.50 -10.70
C LEU A 323 5.25 6.54 -11.82
N GLN A 324 6.17 7.51 -11.81
CA GLN A 324 6.28 8.49 -12.90
C GLN A 324 6.55 7.80 -14.24
N MET A 325 7.44 6.81 -14.29
CA MET A 325 7.67 6.04 -15.52
C MET A 325 6.42 5.29 -15.98
N LEU A 326 5.69 4.65 -15.07
CA LEU A 326 4.43 3.97 -15.39
C LEU A 326 3.36 4.93 -15.90
N GLU A 327 3.26 6.13 -15.34
CA GLU A 327 2.36 7.17 -15.85
C GLU A 327 2.73 7.58 -17.28
N THR A 328 4.03 7.75 -17.58
CA THR A 328 4.46 8.06 -18.95
C THR A 328 4.14 6.93 -19.93
N GLU A 329 4.34 5.67 -19.54
CA GLU A 329 4.00 4.52 -20.37
C GLU A 329 2.49 4.35 -20.52
N ARG A 330 1.70 4.63 -19.48
CA ARG A 330 0.24 4.64 -19.55
C ARG A 330 -0.24 5.64 -20.60
N VAL A 331 0.22 6.88 -20.55
CA VAL A 331 -0.15 7.92 -21.53
C VAL A 331 0.26 7.50 -22.94
N ARG A 332 1.48 6.98 -23.11
CA ARG A 332 1.97 6.49 -24.40
C ARG A 332 1.09 5.35 -24.95
N LEU A 333 0.71 4.39 -24.12
CA LEU A 333 -0.16 3.28 -24.50
C LEU A 333 -1.57 3.75 -24.83
N SER A 334 -2.15 4.67 -24.05
CA SER A 334 -3.46 5.26 -24.36
C SER A 334 -3.47 5.96 -25.72
N LEU A 335 -2.39 6.66 -26.07
CA LEU A 335 -2.25 7.31 -27.38
C LEU A 335 -2.15 6.27 -28.52
N VAL A 336 -1.45 5.16 -28.29
CA VAL A 336 -1.38 4.04 -29.25
C VAL A 336 -2.75 3.38 -29.41
N GLU A 337 -3.49 3.19 -28.32
CA GLU A 337 -4.84 2.63 -28.33
C GLU A 337 -5.82 3.50 -29.11
N GLU A 338 -5.81 4.82 -28.86
CA GLU A 338 -6.63 5.79 -29.60
C GLU A 338 -6.33 5.72 -31.11
N LYS A 339 -5.04 5.74 -31.50
CA LYS A 339 -4.66 5.62 -32.91
C LYS A 339 -5.01 4.27 -33.53
N LEU A 340 -4.92 3.18 -32.78
CA LEU A 340 -5.34 1.88 -33.26
C LEU A 340 -6.85 1.87 -33.54
N MET A 341 -7.65 2.49 -32.67
CA MET A 341 -9.10 2.62 -32.86
C MET A 341 -9.43 3.43 -34.11
N ASP A 342 -8.74 4.56 -34.33
CA ASP A 342 -8.89 5.37 -35.55
C ASP A 342 -8.59 4.54 -36.82
N VAL A 343 -7.47 3.82 -36.83
CA VAL A 343 -7.07 2.97 -37.96
C VAL A 343 -8.08 1.85 -38.19
N LEU A 344 -8.56 1.20 -37.14
CA LEU A 344 -9.58 0.14 -37.23
C LEU A 344 -10.89 0.68 -37.81
N GLN A 345 -11.29 1.89 -37.43
CA GLN A 345 -12.48 2.55 -37.98
C GLN A 345 -12.33 2.82 -39.48
N LEU A 346 -11.17 3.33 -39.94
CA LEU A 346 -10.90 3.53 -41.36
C LEU A 346 -10.87 2.21 -42.15
N LEU A 347 -10.26 1.17 -41.58
CA LEU A 347 -10.23 -0.16 -42.19
C LEU A 347 -11.64 -0.76 -42.29
N GLN A 348 -12.51 -0.52 -41.30
CA GLN A 348 -13.90 -0.94 -41.34
C GLN A 348 -14.66 -0.21 -42.47
N GLN A 349 -14.48 1.10 -42.62
CA GLN A 349 -15.08 1.87 -43.71
C GLN A 349 -14.62 1.36 -45.09
N LEU A 350 -13.33 1.08 -45.26
CA LEU A 350 -12.79 0.51 -46.50
C LEU A 350 -13.32 -0.89 -46.80
N ARG A 351 -13.57 -1.69 -45.76
CA ARG A 351 -14.22 -3.00 -45.91
C ARG A 351 -15.64 -2.85 -46.43
N ASP A 352 -16.39 -1.90 -45.89
CA ASP A 352 -17.78 -1.63 -46.31
C ASP A 352 -17.83 -1.10 -47.76
N LEU A 353 -16.77 -0.40 -48.21
CA LEU A 353 -16.57 0.02 -49.60
C LEU A 353 -15.99 -1.08 -50.52
N ASN A 354 -15.81 -2.31 -50.03
CA ASN A 354 -15.28 -3.46 -50.76
C ASN A 354 -13.92 -3.20 -51.44
N ILE A 355 -12.97 -2.60 -50.73
CA ILE A 355 -11.61 -2.39 -51.25
C ILE A 355 -10.98 -3.72 -51.74
N SER A 356 -10.30 -3.68 -52.89
CA SER A 356 -9.62 -4.87 -53.39
C SER A 356 -8.45 -5.26 -52.48
N LYS A 357 -8.23 -6.58 -52.30
CA LYS A 357 -7.09 -7.11 -51.54
C LYS A 357 -5.73 -6.58 -52.06
N ARG A 358 -5.63 -6.33 -53.37
CA ARG A 358 -4.44 -5.76 -54.01
C ARG A 358 -4.21 -4.30 -53.59
N ALA A 359 -5.27 -3.48 -53.54
CA ALA A 359 -5.16 -2.09 -53.13
C ALA A 359 -4.81 -1.96 -51.64
N LEU A 360 -5.46 -2.76 -50.77
CA LEU A 360 -5.12 -2.81 -49.35
C LEU A 360 -3.69 -3.29 -49.11
N GLY A 361 -3.25 -4.32 -49.85
CA GLY A 361 -1.87 -4.80 -49.79
C GLY A 361 -0.85 -3.74 -50.22
N LYS A 362 -1.19 -2.89 -51.21
CA LYS A 362 -0.34 -1.77 -51.62
C LYS A 362 -0.20 -0.73 -50.51
N ILE A 363 -1.30 -0.34 -49.87
CA ILE A 363 -1.31 0.59 -48.73
C ILE A 363 -0.39 0.06 -47.62
N LEU A 364 -0.59 -1.18 -47.18
CA LEU A 364 0.22 -1.79 -46.11
C LEU A 364 1.70 -1.88 -46.46
N LEU A 365 2.04 -2.25 -47.70
CA LEU A 365 3.43 -2.31 -48.14
C LEU A 365 4.07 -0.92 -48.22
N SER A 366 3.34 0.09 -48.69
CA SER A 366 3.80 1.48 -48.72
C SER A 366 4.03 2.04 -47.31
N THR A 367 3.14 1.74 -46.35
CA THR A 367 3.33 2.09 -44.94
C THR A 367 4.60 1.44 -44.38
N LEU A 368 4.76 0.12 -44.55
CA LEU A 368 5.92 -0.60 -44.01
C LEU A 368 7.24 -0.19 -44.68
N GLU A 369 7.21 0.21 -45.95
CA GLU A 369 8.38 0.71 -46.67
C GLU A 369 8.80 2.10 -46.19
N SER A 370 7.84 2.98 -45.89
CA SER A 370 8.09 4.31 -45.32
C SER A 370 8.65 4.27 -43.89
N CYS A 371 8.37 3.20 -43.13
CA CYS A 371 8.84 3.04 -41.74
C CYS A 371 10.18 2.28 -41.60
N ARG A 372 10.92 1.99 -42.68
CA ARG A 372 12.15 1.16 -42.63
C ARG A 372 13.38 1.78 -41.96
N ASP A 373 13.27 2.88 -41.23
CA ASP A 373 14.41 3.50 -40.57
C ASP A 373 14.86 2.71 -39.32
N PRO A 374 16.11 2.20 -39.23
CA PRO A 374 16.57 1.36 -38.11
C PRO A 374 16.77 2.07 -36.76
N GLN A 375 16.55 3.38 -36.68
CA GLN A 375 16.96 4.21 -35.52
C GLN A 375 15.93 4.32 -34.39
N HIS A 376 14.65 3.99 -34.63
CA HIS A 376 13.59 4.25 -33.66
C HIS A 376 13.25 2.99 -32.86
N GLY A 377 13.56 3.01 -31.55
CA GLY A 377 13.18 1.97 -30.59
C GLY A 377 11.68 1.91 -30.32
N LYS A 378 11.24 1.70 -29.07
CA LYS A 378 9.83 1.51 -28.62
C LYS A 378 8.77 2.51 -29.20
N ALA A 379 9.18 3.64 -29.77
CA ALA A 379 8.34 4.59 -30.50
C ALA A 379 7.90 4.14 -31.92
N HIS A 380 8.52 3.08 -32.47
CA HIS A 380 8.27 2.59 -33.82
C HIS A 380 6.81 2.17 -34.06
N LEU A 381 6.13 1.60 -33.06
CA LEU A 381 4.73 1.17 -33.21
C LEU A 381 3.79 2.35 -33.46
N PHE A 382 3.98 3.46 -32.76
CA PHE A 382 3.12 4.64 -32.90
C PHE A 382 3.31 5.29 -34.27
N GLU A 383 4.56 5.38 -34.74
CA GLU A 383 4.91 5.89 -36.07
C GLU A 383 4.33 5.04 -37.20
N VAL A 384 4.38 3.71 -37.06
CA VAL A 384 3.75 2.78 -38.02
C VAL A 384 2.23 2.95 -38.04
N LEU A 385 1.59 3.16 -36.89
CA LEU A 385 0.15 3.42 -36.83
C LEU A 385 -0.21 4.79 -37.43
N ASP A 386 0.58 5.82 -37.17
CA ASP A 386 0.32 7.18 -37.69
C ASP A 386 0.50 7.24 -39.22
N THR A 387 1.57 6.63 -39.73
CA THR A 387 1.77 6.48 -41.19
C THR A 387 0.69 5.63 -41.84
N LEU A 388 0.24 4.55 -41.20
CA LEU A 388 -0.89 3.76 -41.69
C LEU A 388 -2.18 4.57 -41.74
N TYR A 389 -2.45 5.36 -40.70
CA TYR A 389 -3.59 6.27 -40.66
C TYR A 389 -3.54 7.29 -41.79
N GLN A 390 -2.38 7.89 -42.06
CA GLN A 390 -2.19 8.85 -43.15
C GLN A 390 -2.41 8.18 -44.53
N GLU A 391 -1.86 6.99 -44.76
CA GLU A 391 -2.03 6.25 -46.02
C GLU A 391 -3.48 5.78 -46.23
N LEU A 392 -4.18 5.40 -45.15
CA LEU A 392 -5.60 5.04 -45.20
C LEU A 392 -6.47 6.26 -45.51
N THR A 393 -6.25 7.39 -44.85
CA THR A 393 -7.00 8.64 -45.10
C THR A 393 -6.71 9.24 -46.48
N ALA A 394 -5.50 9.04 -47.02
CA ALA A 394 -5.13 9.40 -48.38
C ALA A 394 -5.79 8.50 -49.46
N CYS A 395 -6.44 7.40 -49.07
CA CYS A 395 -7.14 6.53 -50.01
C CYS A 395 -8.35 7.25 -50.62
N GLU A 396 -8.31 7.48 -51.94
CA GLU A 396 -9.34 8.19 -52.73
C GLU A 396 -10.76 7.64 -52.51
N LEU A 397 -10.90 6.35 -52.18
CA LEU A 397 -12.19 5.71 -51.87
C LEU A 397 -12.87 6.31 -50.63
N LEU A 398 -12.11 6.70 -49.60
CA LEU A 398 -12.65 7.33 -48.39
C LEU A 398 -12.97 8.82 -48.60
N GLN A 399 -12.29 9.49 -49.53
CA GLN A 399 -12.52 10.90 -49.85
C GLN A 399 -13.76 11.12 -50.74
N SER A 400 -14.23 10.07 -51.40
CA SER A 400 -15.35 10.13 -52.35
C SER A 400 -16.75 10.21 -51.70
N GLN A 401 -16.87 10.10 -50.37
CA GLN A 401 -18.12 10.34 -49.64
C GLN A 401 -18.12 11.72 -48.97
N PRO A 402 -19.11 12.59 -49.27
CA PRO A 402 -19.44 13.70 -48.38
C PRO A 402 -20.09 13.15 -47.10
N LEU A 403 -19.64 13.66 -45.96
CA LEU A 403 -20.14 13.42 -44.61
C LEU A 403 -21.62 13.78 -44.48
N GLU A 404 -22.53 12.92 -44.96
CA GLU A 404 -23.90 12.92 -44.46
C GLU A 404 -23.95 12.15 -43.15
N LYS A 405 -24.34 12.87 -42.09
CA LYS A 405 -24.69 12.36 -40.78
C LYS A 405 -25.70 11.21 -40.90
N ALA A 406 -25.21 9.99 -41.04
CA ALA A 406 -25.98 8.81 -40.72
C ALA A 406 -25.88 8.60 -39.21
N GLN A 407 -26.88 9.12 -38.52
CA GLN A 407 -27.32 8.63 -37.22
C GLN A 407 -27.63 7.13 -37.36
N SER A 408 -26.60 6.29 -37.26
CA SER A 408 -26.76 4.91 -36.87
C SER A 408 -25.71 4.64 -35.80
N CYS A 409 -26.05 5.00 -34.57
CA CYS A 409 -25.58 4.30 -33.40
C CYS A 409 -26.02 2.84 -33.51
N GLN A 410 -25.36 2.06 -34.37
CA GLN A 410 -25.33 0.62 -34.18
C GLN A 410 -24.17 0.40 -33.20
N SER A 411 -24.56 0.34 -31.93
CA SER A 411 -23.75 -0.19 -30.84
C SER A 411 -22.98 -1.41 -31.34
N LEU A 412 -21.67 -1.27 -31.53
CA LEU A 412 -20.78 -2.40 -31.71
C LEU A 412 -20.75 -3.17 -30.39
N SER A 413 -21.64 -4.13 -30.27
CA SER A 413 -21.53 -5.24 -29.34
C SER A 413 -20.38 -6.13 -29.80
N ASN A 414 -19.14 -5.73 -29.52
CA ASN A 414 -17.96 -6.58 -29.59
C ASN A 414 -16.99 -6.10 -28.50
N PRO A 415 -16.79 -6.88 -27.42
CA PRO A 415 -15.83 -6.52 -26.39
C PRO A 415 -14.44 -6.98 -26.86
N LEU A 416 -13.78 -6.17 -27.69
CA LEU A 416 -12.32 -6.20 -27.72
C LEU A 416 -11.84 -5.35 -26.55
N VAL A 417 -12.10 -5.85 -25.34
CA VAL A 417 -11.47 -5.38 -24.12
C VAL A 417 -10.03 -5.88 -24.20
N ILE A 418 -9.14 -5.06 -24.74
CA ILE A 418 -7.71 -5.21 -24.51
C ILE A 418 -7.49 -4.68 -23.10
N SER A 419 -7.70 -5.54 -22.10
CA SER A 419 -7.28 -5.24 -20.73
C SER A 419 -5.76 -5.37 -20.68
N CYS A 420 -5.06 -4.28 -20.42
CA CYS A 420 -3.72 -4.30 -19.84
C CYS A 420 -3.82 -4.53 -18.33
#